data_AF-A0A935NRQ3-F1
#
_entry.id   AF-A0A935NRQ3-F1
#
_cell.length_a   1.000
_cell.length_b   1.000
_cell.length_c   1.000
_cell.angle_alpha   90.00
_cell.angle_beta   90.00
_cell.angle_gamma   90.00
#
_symmetry.space_group_name_H-M   'P 1'
#
loop_
_entity.id
_entity.type
_entity.pdbx_description
1 polymer ?
#
loop_
_entity_poly.entity_id
_entity_poly.type
_entity_poly.pdbx_seq_one_letter_code
_entity_poly.pdbx_strand_id
1 'polypeptide(L)'
;MSQPWKSELLLRLTRGSCVAQVLAPWSRRVVHEVHAEGSIGVALPQALGALQEGGAAPLPRQARLLVPDELAYLSLRPASADWPTAQREAQAHFVQTLGRQDLVVQVVPLPGHSGWLAAAIEPADLQAWQQALAQAGVRLVHVELALLDDLQAIAGHVGDEAVVAVLRDEGMTLLRVAGGTLAELIWDRCDTRAQRLVEQRLLAFQGGIHSSSPEPLWLVCRSAAQCEPWQRLARGHQWTLLSREGAVPPAAAASDAQSPA
;
A
#
# COMPACT_ATOMS: atom_id res chain seq x y z
N MET A 1 18.41 -13.09 24.69
CA MET A 1 19.52 -12.38 24.01
C MET A 1 18.92 -11.54 22.90
N SER A 2 18.87 -10.23 23.09
CA SER A 2 18.31 -9.27 22.15
C SER A 2 19.20 -9.24 20.91
N GLN A 3 18.71 -9.66 19.74
CA GLN A 3 19.46 -9.43 18.51
C GLN A 3 19.66 -7.91 18.36
N PRO A 4 20.89 -7.42 18.10
CA PRO A 4 21.08 -6.00 17.86
C PRO A 4 20.25 -5.63 16.63
N TRP A 5 19.27 -4.74 16.83
CA TRP A 5 18.36 -4.29 15.77
C TRP A 5 19.18 -3.56 14.72
N LYS A 6 19.23 -4.14 13.51
CA LYS A 6 20.00 -3.60 12.39
C LYS A 6 19.15 -2.60 11.62
N SER A 7 19.80 -1.61 11.01
CA SER A 7 19.14 -0.76 10.02
C SER A 7 18.51 -1.63 8.94
N GLU A 8 17.38 -1.18 8.42
CA GLU A 8 16.57 -1.91 7.45
C GLU A 8 16.28 -1.01 6.25
N LEU A 9 16.26 -1.60 5.06
CA LEU A 9 15.83 -0.92 3.84
C LEU A 9 14.34 -1.18 3.63
N LEU A 10 13.53 -0.14 3.57
CA LEU A 10 12.13 -0.24 3.15
C LEU A 10 12.01 0.20 1.69
N LEU A 11 11.45 -0.67 0.86
CA LEU A 11 11.18 -0.41 -0.55
C LEU A 11 9.68 -0.36 -0.75
N ARG A 12 9.16 0.80 -1.19
CA ARG A 12 7.76 0.97 -1.57
C ARG A 12 7.70 0.96 -3.09
N LEU A 13 7.10 -0.09 -3.65
CA LEU A 13 6.93 -0.19 -5.09
C LEU A 13 5.61 0.46 -5.51
N THR A 14 5.63 1.06 -6.69
CA THR A 14 4.45 1.28 -7.53
C THR A 14 4.76 0.66 -8.90
N ARG A 15 3.81 0.63 -9.84
CA ARG A 15 4.13 0.19 -11.22
C ARG A 15 5.13 1.11 -11.92
N GLY A 16 5.13 2.40 -11.57
CA GLY A 16 5.86 3.45 -12.26
C GLY A 16 6.95 4.13 -11.42
N SER A 17 7.20 3.67 -10.20
CA SER A 17 8.22 4.24 -9.32
C SER A 17 8.63 3.27 -8.22
N CYS A 18 9.77 3.59 -7.61
CA CYS A 18 10.26 2.95 -6.39
C CYS A 18 10.71 4.04 -5.43
N VAL A 19 10.20 3.99 -4.19
CA VAL A 19 10.71 4.81 -3.09
C VAL A 19 11.52 3.90 -2.17
N ALA A 20 12.81 4.21 -2.02
CA ALA A 20 13.73 3.47 -1.19
C ALA A 20 14.10 4.28 0.04
N GLN A 21 13.83 3.73 1.23
CA GLN A 21 14.01 4.38 2.52
C GLN A 21 14.96 3.58 3.40
N VAL A 22 16.01 4.22 3.90
CA VAL A 22 16.85 3.65 4.97
C VAL A 22 16.24 4.01 6.30
N LEU A 23 15.83 3.00 7.06
CA LEU A 23 15.23 3.17 8.37
C LEU A 23 16.29 3.12 9.47
N ALA A 24 16.24 4.11 10.36
CA ALA A 24 17.04 4.11 11.58
C ALA A 24 16.70 2.89 12.44
N PRO A 25 17.70 2.25 13.07
CA PRO A 25 17.45 1.28 14.12
C PRO A 25 16.52 1.88 15.19
N TRP A 26 15.72 1.04 15.86
CA TRP A 26 14.85 1.36 17.01
C TRP A 26 13.64 2.26 16.72
N SER A 27 13.80 3.35 15.97
CA SER A 27 12.74 4.34 15.74
C SER A 27 11.96 4.11 14.45
N ARG A 28 12.49 3.31 13.52
CA ARG A 28 11.98 3.20 12.13
C ARG A 28 11.81 4.54 11.43
N ARG A 29 12.49 5.59 11.93
CA ARG A 29 12.51 6.90 11.28
C ARG A 29 13.27 6.79 9.97
N VAL A 30 12.76 7.42 8.93
CA VAL A 30 13.45 7.55 7.64
C VAL A 30 14.68 8.44 7.82
N VAL A 31 15.86 7.90 7.54
CA VAL A 31 17.15 8.61 7.62
C VAL A 31 17.56 9.13 6.25
N HIS A 32 17.38 8.29 5.24
CA HIS A 32 17.59 8.63 3.85
C HIS A 32 16.45 8.08 3.02
N GLU A 33 16.04 8.85 2.02
CA GLU A 33 14.98 8.52 1.10
C GLU A 33 15.41 8.89 -0.30
N VAL A 34 15.18 7.99 -1.25
CA VAL A 34 15.42 8.21 -2.67
C VAL A 34 14.19 7.77 -3.43
N HIS A 35 13.86 8.55 -4.46
CA HIS A 35 12.76 8.28 -5.38
C HIS A 35 13.35 8.02 -6.74
N ALA A 36 12.89 6.96 -7.40
CA ALA A 36 13.19 6.67 -8.78
C ALA A 36 11.90 6.37 -9.54
N GLU A 37 11.82 6.85 -10.78
CA GLU A 37 10.66 6.67 -11.66
C GLU A 37 10.97 5.65 -12.77
N GLY A 38 9.92 5.07 -13.34
CA GLY A 38 9.99 4.07 -14.40
C GLY A 38 9.44 2.71 -13.97
N SER A 39 9.50 1.74 -14.90
CA SER A 39 9.13 0.37 -14.57
C SER A 39 10.00 -0.16 -13.43
N ILE A 40 9.48 -1.07 -12.63
CA ILE A 40 10.15 -1.54 -11.39
C ILE A 40 11.54 -2.11 -11.68
N GLY A 41 11.71 -2.81 -12.81
CA GLY A 41 13.02 -3.33 -13.24
C GLY A 41 14.08 -2.24 -13.49
N VAL A 42 13.68 -0.99 -13.69
CA VAL A 42 14.55 0.18 -13.86
C VAL A 42 14.62 1.00 -12.58
N ALA A 43 13.46 1.33 -11.99
CA ALA A 43 13.36 2.20 -10.83
C ALA A 43 14.03 1.61 -9.59
N LEU A 44 13.90 0.29 -9.36
CA LEU A 44 14.49 -0.35 -8.19
C LEU A 44 16.03 -0.31 -8.21
N PRO A 45 16.74 -0.76 -9.27
CA PRO A 45 18.19 -0.61 -9.36
C PRO A 45 18.67 0.84 -9.28
N GLN A 46 17.94 1.78 -9.89
CA GLN A 46 18.28 3.21 -9.83
C GLN A 46 18.18 3.76 -8.41
N ALA A 47 17.10 3.47 -7.69
CA ALA A 47 16.93 3.91 -6.31
C ALA A 47 18.03 3.34 -5.40
N LEU A 48 18.41 2.08 -5.60
CA LEU A 48 19.52 1.44 -4.86
C LEU A 48 20.86 2.09 -5.18
N GLY A 49 21.16 2.36 -6.45
CA GLY A 49 22.39 3.03 -6.88
C GLY A 49 22.50 4.44 -6.31
N ALA A 50 21.44 5.24 -6.40
CA ALA A 50 21.41 6.59 -5.84
C ALA A 50 21.55 6.59 -4.30
N LEU A 51 21.00 5.61 -3.58
CA LEU A 51 21.25 5.46 -2.14
C LEU A 51 22.73 5.14 -1.83
N GLN A 52 23.41 4.37 -2.68
CA GLN A 52 24.84 4.06 -2.52
C GLN A 52 25.73 5.27 -2.81
N GLU A 53 25.39 6.06 -3.84
CA GLU A 53 26.11 7.28 -4.22
C GLU A 53 25.94 8.42 -3.20
N GLY A 54 24.81 8.44 -2.48
CA GLY A 54 24.49 9.42 -1.43
C GLY A 54 25.42 9.42 -0.20
N GLY A 55 26.36 8.47 -0.11
CA GLY A 55 27.68 8.75 0.47
C GLY A 55 27.90 8.66 1.99
N ALA A 56 27.03 8.05 2.81
CA ALA A 56 27.26 8.02 4.28
C ALA A 56 27.29 6.64 4.98
N ALA A 57 26.84 5.54 4.36
CA ALA A 57 26.95 4.20 4.96
C ALA A 57 26.72 3.12 3.90
N PRO A 58 27.25 1.90 4.07
CA PRO A 58 26.82 0.76 3.26
C PRO A 58 25.31 0.56 3.43
N LEU A 59 24.64 0.09 2.36
CA LEU A 59 23.22 -0.22 2.42
C LEU A 59 22.93 -1.23 3.55
N PRO A 60 21.76 -1.13 4.21
CA PRO A 60 21.25 -2.20 5.06
C PRO A 60 21.30 -3.55 4.34
N ARG A 61 21.75 -4.60 5.04
CA ARG A 61 21.82 -5.97 4.46
C ARG A 61 20.46 -6.63 4.28
N GLN A 62 19.40 -6.04 4.83
CA GLN A 62 18.06 -6.59 4.84
C GLN A 62 17.07 -5.56 4.29
N ALA A 63 16.13 -6.02 3.48
CA ALA A 63 15.07 -5.21 2.93
C ALA A 63 13.68 -5.77 3.21
N ARG A 64 12.73 -4.87 3.44
CA ARG A 64 11.29 -5.11 3.36
C ARG A 64 10.75 -4.49 2.09
N LEU A 65 9.87 -5.23 1.43
CA LEU A 65 9.24 -4.80 0.19
C LEU A 65 7.74 -4.61 0.42
N LEU A 66 7.25 -3.39 0.25
CA LEU A 66 5.83 -3.09 0.19
C LEU A 66 5.37 -3.20 -1.26
N VAL A 67 4.60 -4.25 -1.53
CA VAL A 67 4.03 -4.56 -2.84
C VAL A 67 2.68 -3.86 -2.95
N PRO A 68 2.48 -3.04 -3.99
CA PRO A 68 1.23 -2.36 -4.25
C PRO A 68 0.20 -3.33 -4.82
N ASP A 69 -1.07 -2.98 -4.64
CA ASP A 69 -2.23 -3.78 -5.05
C ASP A 69 -2.20 -4.07 -6.55
N GLU A 70 -1.65 -3.14 -7.34
CA GLU A 70 -1.46 -3.23 -8.78
C GLU A 70 -0.60 -4.43 -9.24
N LEU A 71 0.15 -5.05 -8.33
CA LEU A 71 1.09 -6.15 -8.58
C LEU A 71 0.71 -7.45 -7.85
N ALA A 72 -0.48 -7.50 -7.24
CA ALA A 72 -0.95 -8.68 -6.54
C ALA A 72 -2.41 -8.99 -6.91
N TYR A 73 -2.74 -10.27 -7.00
CA TYR A 73 -4.14 -10.70 -6.99
C TYR A 73 -4.58 -10.77 -5.54
N LEU A 74 -5.62 -10.02 -5.18
CA LEU A 74 -6.10 -9.92 -3.80
C LEU A 74 -7.43 -10.66 -3.64
N SER A 75 -7.63 -11.27 -2.47
CA SER A 75 -8.89 -11.94 -2.11
C SER A 75 -9.09 -11.91 -0.60
N LEU A 76 -10.33 -11.69 -0.17
CA LEU A 76 -10.71 -11.85 1.23
C LEU A 76 -11.02 -13.31 1.51
N ARG A 77 -10.51 -13.81 2.62
CA ARG A 77 -10.77 -15.17 3.09
C ARG A 77 -11.48 -15.11 4.44
N PRO A 78 -12.44 -16.01 4.68
CA PRO A 78 -13.10 -16.11 5.98
C PRO A 78 -12.07 -16.43 7.07
N ALA A 79 -12.44 -16.19 8.33
CA ALA A 79 -11.63 -16.61 9.46
C ALA A 79 -11.39 -18.14 9.41
N SER A 80 -10.15 -18.53 9.71
CA SER A 80 -9.70 -19.92 9.76
C SER A 80 -9.01 -20.17 11.11
N ALA A 81 -8.95 -21.42 11.55
CA ALA A 81 -8.41 -21.77 12.87
C ALA A 81 -6.95 -21.36 13.07
N ASP A 82 -6.13 -21.43 12.00
CA ASP A 82 -4.73 -21.08 12.03
C ASP A 82 -4.21 -20.57 10.67
N TRP A 83 -3.01 -19.98 10.69
CA TRP A 83 -2.35 -19.43 9.51
C TRP A 83 -2.06 -20.49 8.43
N PRO A 84 -1.55 -21.71 8.74
CA PRO A 84 -1.32 -22.74 7.72
C PRO A 84 -2.58 -23.17 6.96
N THR A 85 -3.72 -23.22 7.65
CA THR A 85 -5.01 -23.54 7.03
C THR A 85 -5.45 -22.42 6.10
N ALA A 86 -5.43 -21.17 6.57
CA ALA A 86 -5.75 -20.00 5.76
C ALA A 86 -4.86 -19.91 4.50
N GLN A 87 -3.56 -20.18 4.65
CA GLN A 87 -2.60 -20.20 3.55
C GLN A 87 -2.94 -21.26 2.48
N ARG A 88 -3.30 -22.48 2.91
CA ARG A 88 -3.69 -23.58 2.00
C ARG A 88 -4.99 -23.28 1.27
N GLU A 89 -5.98 -22.73 1.98
CA GLU A 89 -7.27 -22.33 1.41
C GLU A 89 -7.11 -21.19 0.40
N ALA A 90 -6.25 -20.21 0.70
CA ALA A 90 -5.91 -19.13 -0.23
C ALA A 90 -5.22 -19.66 -1.49
N GLN A 91 -4.27 -20.60 -1.36
CA GLN A 91 -3.64 -21.25 -2.50
C GLN A 91 -4.68 -21.96 -3.38
N ALA A 92 -5.52 -22.80 -2.79
CA ALA A 92 -6.58 -23.49 -3.52
C ALA A 92 -7.53 -22.51 -4.25
N HIS A 93 -7.88 -21.39 -3.59
CA HIS A 93 -8.71 -20.36 -4.18
C HIS A 93 -8.09 -19.70 -5.42
N PHE A 94 -6.80 -19.32 -5.36
CA PHE A 94 -6.12 -18.73 -6.52
C PHE A 94 -5.93 -19.75 -7.65
N VAL A 95 -5.67 -21.02 -7.34
CA VAL A 95 -5.63 -22.09 -8.35
C VAL A 95 -6.97 -22.22 -9.05
N GLN A 96 -8.07 -22.22 -8.30
CA GLN A 96 -9.41 -22.35 -8.86
C GLN A 96 -9.81 -21.13 -9.70
N THR A 97 -9.47 -19.92 -9.25
CA THR A 97 -9.94 -18.67 -9.84
C THR A 97 -9.08 -18.23 -11.03
N LEU A 98 -7.76 -18.43 -10.95
CA LEU A 98 -6.79 -17.98 -11.96
C LEU A 98 -6.27 -19.13 -12.84
N GLY A 99 -6.51 -20.39 -12.46
CA GLY A 99 -5.97 -21.56 -13.17
C GLY A 99 -4.45 -21.71 -13.04
N ARG A 100 -3.84 -21.06 -12.04
CA ARG A 100 -2.38 -20.95 -11.85
C ARG A 100 -1.96 -21.52 -10.50
N GLN A 101 -0.91 -22.33 -10.48
CA GLN A 101 -0.38 -22.99 -9.27
C GLN A 101 1.01 -22.48 -8.86
N ASP A 102 1.64 -21.69 -9.71
CA ASP A 102 3.01 -21.19 -9.57
C ASP A 102 3.09 -19.84 -8.82
N LEU A 103 1.95 -19.24 -8.49
CA LEU A 103 1.89 -17.97 -7.79
C LEU A 103 2.43 -18.09 -6.37
N VAL A 104 3.16 -17.06 -5.94
CA VAL A 104 3.60 -16.94 -4.55
C VAL A 104 2.46 -16.35 -3.74
N VAL A 105 1.78 -17.22 -2.99
CA VAL A 105 0.64 -16.84 -2.16
C VAL A 105 1.10 -16.50 -0.74
N GLN A 106 0.53 -15.45 -0.16
CA GLN A 106 0.67 -15.10 1.25
C GLN A 106 -0.69 -14.73 1.85
N VAL A 107 -0.86 -14.99 3.14
CA VAL A 107 -2.03 -14.55 3.90
C VAL A 107 -1.62 -13.73 5.12
N VAL A 108 -2.35 -12.66 5.37
CA VAL A 108 -2.18 -11.78 6.54
C VAL A 108 -3.53 -11.61 7.25
N PRO A 109 -3.57 -11.63 8.59
CA PRO A 109 -4.81 -11.44 9.30
C PRO A 109 -5.30 -10.01 9.10
N LEU A 110 -6.60 -9.86 8.87
CA LEU A 110 -7.23 -8.54 8.81
C LEU A 110 -7.26 -7.90 10.22
N PRO A 111 -7.19 -6.56 10.31
CA PRO A 111 -7.45 -5.86 11.57
C PRO A 111 -8.79 -6.30 12.17
N GLY A 112 -8.85 -6.49 13.50
CA GLY A 112 -10.06 -6.94 14.17
C GLY A 112 -10.38 -8.44 14.04
N HIS A 113 -9.49 -9.25 13.45
CA HIS A 113 -9.61 -10.71 13.35
C HIS A 113 -10.83 -11.22 12.55
N SER A 114 -11.39 -10.41 11.64
CA SER A 114 -12.56 -10.77 10.84
C SER A 114 -12.29 -11.79 9.73
N GLY A 115 -11.02 -12.14 9.49
CA GLY A 115 -10.61 -13.03 8.43
C GLY A 115 -9.17 -12.78 8.00
N TRP A 116 -8.87 -13.15 6.75
CA TRP A 116 -7.55 -12.99 6.17
C TRP A 116 -7.61 -12.22 4.85
N LEU A 117 -6.60 -11.40 4.61
CA LEU A 117 -6.29 -10.90 3.28
C LEU A 117 -5.29 -11.86 2.64
N ALA A 118 -5.69 -12.47 1.54
CA ALA A 118 -4.82 -13.28 0.71
C ALA A 118 -4.30 -12.47 -0.47
N ALA A 119 -3.02 -12.63 -0.78
CA ALA A 119 -2.39 -12.05 -1.95
C ALA A 119 -1.58 -13.08 -2.70
N ALA A 120 -1.68 -13.07 -4.02
CA ALA A 120 -0.84 -13.87 -4.91
C ALA A 120 0.00 -12.96 -5.79
N ILE A 121 1.31 -13.21 -5.81
CA ILE A 121 2.31 -12.43 -6.56
C ILE A 121 2.92 -13.31 -7.65
N GLU A 122 3.19 -12.74 -8.81
CA GLU A 122 3.87 -13.44 -9.91
C GLU A 122 5.31 -13.83 -9.47
N PRO A 123 5.71 -15.10 -9.62
CA PRO A 123 7.01 -15.57 -9.15
C PRO A 123 8.18 -14.91 -9.88
N ALA A 124 8.01 -14.60 -11.17
CA ALA A 124 9.02 -13.93 -12.00
C ALA A 124 9.32 -12.51 -11.48
N ASP A 125 8.29 -11.77 -11.09
CA ASP A 125 8.44 -10.43 -10.53
C ASP A 125 9.19 -10.47 -9.20
N LEU A 126 8.77 -11.37 -8.28
CA LEU A 126 9.45 -11.55 -7.00
C LEU A 126 10.92 -11.94 -7.17
N GLN A 127 11.21 -12.85 -8.10
CA GLN A 127 12.58 -13.27 -8.42
C GLN A 127 13.42 -12.11 -8.96
N ALA A 128 12.86 -11.30 -9.87
CA ALA A 128 13.55 -10.12 -10.41
C ALA A 128 13.88 -9.10 -9.31
N TRP A 129 12.95 -8.83 -8.40
CA TRP A 129 13.18 -7.91 -7.27
C TRP A 129 14.24 -8.44 -6.30
N GLN A 130 14.19 -9.75 -5.99
CA GLN A 130 15.20 -10.40 -5.16
C GLN A 130 16.59 -10.35 -5.80
N GLN A 131 16.68 -10.53 -7.11
CA GLN A 131 17.95 -10.47 -7.84
C GLN A 131 18.52 -9.05 -7.85
N ALA A 132 17.69 -8.03 -8.10
CA ALA A 132 18.11 -6.62 -8.05
C ALA A 132 18.65 -6.24 -6.65
N LEU A 133 17.96 -6.67 -5.60
CA LEU A 133 18.41 -6.48 -4.22
C LEU A 133 19.74 -7.20 -3.94
N ALA A 134 19.86 -8.46 -4.37
CA ALA A 134 21.06 -9.26 -4.16
C ALA A 134 22.29 -8.67 -4.87
N GLN A 135 22.12 -8.10 -6.06
CA GLN A 135 23.18 -7.37 -6.78
C GLN A 135 23.69 -6.16 -5.99
N ALA A 136 22.82 -5.51 -5.22
CA ALA A 136 23.18 -4.43 -4.30
C ALA A 136 23.69 -4.92 -2.93
N GLY A 137 23.85 -6.23 -2.73
CA GLY A 137 24.29 -6.83 -1.46
C GLY A 137 23.21 -6.86 -0.38
N VAL A 138 21.94 -6.70 -0.76
CA VAL A 138 20.79 -6.64 0.14
C VAL A 138 19.94 -7.90 0.00
N ARG A 139 19.53 -8.49 1.12
CA ARG A 139 18.61 -9.64 1.13
C ARG A 139 17.19 -9.19 1.41
N LEU A 140 16.26 -9.57 0.54
CA LEU A 140 14.82 -9.45 0.84
C LEU A 140 14.46 -10.38 2.01
N VAL A 141 13.90 -9.82 3.09
CA VAL A 141 13.50 -10.58 4.28
C VAL A 141 11.99 -10.69 4.45
N HIS A 142 11.23 -9.65 4.06
CA HIS A 142 9.77 -9.69 4.08
C HIS A 142 9.17 -9.00 2.86
N VAL A 143 8.02 -9.52 2.46
CA VAL A 143 7.11 -8.93 1.48
C VAL A 143 5.83 -8.58 2.23
N GLU A 144 5.37 -7.36 2.07
CA GLU A 144 4.20 -6.81 2.71
C GLU A 144 3.28 -6.19 1.67
N LEU A 145 2.00 -6.08 1.98
CA LEU A 145 1.01 -5.49 1.08
C LEU A 145 0.77 -4.04 1.48
N ALA A 146 0.88 -3.12 0.52
CA ALA A 146 0.60 -1.71 0.76
C ALA A 146 -0.83 -1.48 1.28
N LEU A 147 -1.80 -2.28 0.80
CA LEU A 147 -3.18 -2.27 1.30
C LEU A 147 -3.30 -2.55 2.79
N LEU A 148 -2.43 -3.38 3.38
CA LEU A 148 -2.53 -3.67 4.81
C LEU A 148 -2.20 -2.43 5.65
N ASP A 149 -1.17 -1.68 5.24
CA ASP A 149 -0.89 -0.37 5.81
C ASP A 149 -2.10 0.56 5.60
N ASP A 150 -2.72 0.51 4.39
CA ASP A 150 -4.06 1.00 4.01
C ASP A 150 -5.06 0.93 5.16
N LEU A 151 -5.47 -0.31 5.38
CA LEU A 151 -6.51 -0.71 6.29
C LEU A 151 -6.17 -0.34 7.74
N GLN A 152 -4.92 -0.51 8.16
CA GLN A 152 -4.49 -0.15 9.50
C GLN A 152 -4.62 1.35 9.78
N ALA A 153 -4.27 2.20 8.81
CA ALA A 153 -4.35 3.65 8.99
C ALA A 153 -5.78 4.16 9.03
N ILE A 154 -6.73 3.48 8.37
CA ILE A 154 -8.12 3.92 8.31
C ILE A 154 -9.04 3.22 9.32
N ALA A 155 -8.58 2.15 9.98
CA ALA A 155 -9.40 1.32 10.86
C ALA A 155 -10.08 2.11 11.99
N GLY A 156 -9.47 3.18 12.49
CA GLY A 156 -10.06 4.03 13.54
C GLY A 156 -10.97 5.14 13.03
N HIS A 157 -11.09 5.32 11.71
CA HIS A 157 -11.87 6.39 11.07
C HIS A 157 -13.16 5.85 10.45
N VAL A 158 -13.10 4.65 9.89
CA VAL A 158 -14.22 4.04 9.18
C VAL A 158 -15.16 3.38 10.19
N GLY A 159 -16.46 3.70 10.09
CA GLY A 159 -17.49 3.08 10.92
C GLY A 159 -17.84 1.66 10.49
N ASP A 160 -18.87 1.08 11.12
CA ASP A 160 -19.24 -0.33 10.89
C ASP A 160 -19.87 -0.61 9.52
N GLU A 161 -20.35 0.43 8.83
CA GLU A 161 -20.90 0.37 7.49
C GLU A 161 -20.22 1.45 6.63
N ALA A 162 -19.52 1.07 5.57
CA ALA A 162 -18.83 2.02 4.71
C ALA A 162 -18.38 1.44 3.36
N VAL A 163 -18.32 2.31 2.36
CA VAL A 163 -17.51 2.09 1.16
C VAL A 163 -16.19 2.84 1.32
N VAL A 164 -15.07 2.16 1.08
CA VAL A 164 -13.75 2.79 1.03
C VAL A 164 -13.14 2.56 -0.34
N ALA A 165 -12.63 3.63 -0.93
CA ALA A 165 -11.88 3.59 -2.16
C ALA A 165 -10.47 4.10 -1.92
N VAL A 166 -9.50 3.20 -2.07
CA VAL A 166 -8.09 3.54 -1.94
C VAL A 166 -7.53 3.80 -3.32
N LEU A 167 -7.20 5.05 -3.60
CA LEU A 167 -6.69 5.47 -4.90
C LEU A 167 -5.25 5.01 -5.09
N ARG A 168 -5.01 4.46 -6.28
CA ARG A 168 -3.71 3.99 -6.75
C ARG A 168 -3.35 4.69 -8.06
N ASP A 169 -2.19 4.37 -8.60
CA ASP A 169 -1.68 5.05 -9.80
C ASP A 169 -2.36 4.50 -11.05
N GLU A 170 -2.70 3.20 -11.07
CA GLU A 170 -3.37 2.52 -12.18
C GLU A 170 -4.83 2.13 -11.90
N GLY A 171 -5.40 2.61 -10.80
CA GLY A 171 -6.76 2.24 -10.44
C GLY A 171 -7.09 2.53 -8.99
N MET A 172 -8.00 1.75 -8.44
CA MET A 172 -8.41 1.87 -7.05
C MET A 172 -8.75 0.51 -6.46
N THR A 173 -8.46 0.35 -5.18
CA THR A 173 -8.96 -0.77 -4.39
C THR A 173 -10.25 -0.33 -3.73
N LEU A 174 -11.35 -0.97 -4.10
CA LEU A 174 -12.68 -0.78 -3.55
C LEU A 174 -12.90 -1.78 -2.43
N LEU A 175 -13.42 -1.31 -1.32
CA LEU A 175 -13.61 -2.06 -0.09
C LEU A 175 -15.01 -1.76 0.44
N ARG A 176 -15.70 -2.78 0.94
CA ARG A 176 -16.94 -2.61 1.71
C ARG A 176 -16.76 -3.10 3.12
N VAL A 177 -17.07 -2.25 4.08
CA VAL A 177 -17.17 -2.61 5.49
C VAL A 177 -18.65 -2.81 5.81
N ALA A 178 -18.99 -3.96 6.37
CA ALA A 178 -20.33 -4.28 6.86
C ALA A 178 -20.23 -4.96 8.23
N GLY A 179 -21.01 -4.49 9.20
CA GLY A 179 -20.94 -4.92 10.60
C GLY A 179 -19.54 -4.79 11.21
N GLY A 180 -18.75 -3.80 10.80
CA GLY A 180 -17.37 -3.59 11.28
C GLY A 180 -16.34 -4.57 10.68
N THR A 181 -16.74 -5.36 9.68
CA THR A 181 -15.86 -6.33 9.01
C THR A 181 -15.68 -5.99 7.54
N LEU A 182 -14.50 -6.25 7.00
CA LEU A 182 -14.25 -6.10 5.57
C LEU A 182 -14.97 -7.23 4.81
N ALA A 183 -16.08 -6.90 4.16
CA ALA A 183 -17.01 -7.85 3.53
C ALA A 183 -16.74 -8.04 2.03
N GLU A 184 -16.27 -7.00 1.35
CA GLU A 184 -16.00 -7.00 -0.08
C GLU A 184 -14.68 -6.28 -0.40
N LEU A 185 -13.92 -6.81 -1.35
CA LEU A 185 -12.68 -6.21 -1.86
C LEU A 185 -12.60 -6.44 -3.36
N ILE A 186 -12.37 -5.37 -4.11
CA ILE A 186 -12.18 -5.41 -5.56
C ILE A 186 -11.01 -4.50 -5.93
N TRP A 187 -10.09 -5.02 -6.74
CA TRP A 187 -9.15 -4.19 -7.48
C TRP A 187 -9.80 -3.76 -8.79
N ASP A 188 -9.86 -2.45 -9.03
CA ASP A 188 -10.48 -1.91 -10.23
C ASP A 188 -9.52 -0.99 -11.01
N ARG A 189 -9.13 -1.46 -12.21
CA ARG A 189 -8.21 -0.74 -13.07
C ARG A 189 -8.92 0.41 -13.78
N CYS A 190 -8.46 1.63 -13.54
CA CYS A 190 -8.99 2.85 -14.16
C CYS A 190 -7.97 3.99 -14.12
N ASP A 191 -8.14 4.98 -15.00
CA ASP A 191 -7.42 6.24 -14.86
C ASP A 191 -8.02 7.03 -13.69
N THR A 192 -7.31 7.10 -12.57
CA THR A 192 -7.76 7.84 -11.39
C THR A 192 -7.78 9.35 -11.60
N ARG A 193 -7.22 9.87 -12.70
CA ARG A 193 -7.36 11.29 -13.06
C ARG A 193 -8.69 11.56 -13.77
N ALA A 194 -9.33 10.55 -14.34
CA ALA A 194 -10.64 10.66 -14.97
C ALA A 194 -11.77 10.64 -13.91
N GLN A 195 -11.92 11.77 -13.19
CA GLN A 195 -12.80 11.87 -12.02
C GLN A 195 -14.23 11.38 -12.23
N ARG A 196 -14.84 11.68 -13.38
CA ARG A 196 -16.20 11.22 -13.72
C ARG A 196 -16.30 9.70 -13.83
N LEU A 197 -15.28 9.04 -14.37
CA LEU A 197 -15.26 7.59 -14.48
C LEU A 197 -15.18 6.97 -13.08
N VAL A 198 -14.25 7.46 -12.25
CA VAL A 198 -14.11 7.00 -10.87
C VAL A 198 -15.40 7.24 -10.09
N GLU A 199 -16.01 8.42 -10.20
CA GLU A 199 -17.31 8.75 -9.58
C GLU A 199 -18.38 7.72 -9.95
N GLN A 200 -18.55 7.43 -11.24
CA GLN A 200 -19.52 6.44 -11.71
C GLN A 200 -19.26 5.06 -11.12
N ARG A 201 -18.00 4.63 -11.05
CA ARG A 201 -17.63 3.33 -10.51
C ARG A 201 -17.83 3.25 -8.99
N LEU A 202 -17.52 4.33 -8.27
CA LEU A 202 -17.76 4.46 -6.84
C LEU A 202 -19.26 4.38 -6.52
N LEU A 203 -20.09 5.12 -7.25
CA LEU A 203 -21.54 5.09 -7.09
C LEU A 203 -22.13 3.74 -7.48
N ALA A 204 -21.61 3.09 -8.53
CA ALA A 204 -22.03 1.75 -8.92
C ALA A 204 -21.68 0.71 -7.84
N PHE A 205 -20.49 0.79 -7.26
CA PHE A 205 -20.08 -0.07 -6.15
C PHE A 205 -20.94 0.20 -4.90
N GLN A 206 -21.14 1.46 -4.52
CA GLN A 206 -21.98 1.85 -3.39
C GLN A 206 -23.45 1.39 -3.57
N GLY A 207 -24.00 1.54 -4.78
CA GLY A 207 -25.39 1.20 -5.11
C GLY A 207 -25.67 -0.29 -5.33
N GLY A 208 -24.66 -1.17 -5.22
CA GLY A 208 -24.81 -2.62 -5.40
C GLY A 208 -25.79 -3.28 -4.41
N ILE A 209 -26.11 -2.62 -3.29
CA ILE A 209 -27.06 -3.09 -2.28
C ILE A 209 -28.15 -2.02 -2.10
N HIS A 210 -29.41 -2.41 -2.22
CA HIS A 210 -30.59 -1.53 -2.23
C HIS A 210 -30.94 -1.01 -0.82
N SER A 211 -30.00 -0.36 -0.16
CA SER A 211 -30.23 0.33 1.12
C SER A 211 -31.01 1.63 0.89
N SER A 212 -31.94 1.93 1.80
CA SER A 212 -32.67 3.22 1.83
C SER A 212 -31.79 4.41 2.21
N SER A 213 -30.57 4.15 2.73
CA SER A 213 -29.52 5.15 2.95
C SER A 213 -28.20 4.65 2.36
N PRO A 214 -27.54 5.40 1.46
CA PRO A 214 -26.25 5.00 0.93
C PRO A 214 -25.21 4.95 2.06
N GLU A 215 -24.36 3.91 2.05
CA GLU A 215 -23.23 3.77 2.99
C GLU A 215 -22.29 4.99 2.87
N PRO A 216 -21.70 5.49 3.96
CA PRO A 216 -20.73 6.59 3.88
C PRO A 216 -19.53 6.17 3.01
N LEU A 217 -19.09 7.07 2.14
CA LEU A 217 -17.97 6.82 1.23
C LEU A 217 -16.71 7.55 1.69
N TRP A 218 -15.61 6.79 1.77
CA TRP A 218 -14.29 7.27 2.11
C TRP A 218 -13.36 7.16 0.91
N LEU A 219 -12.76 8.27 0.49
CA LEU A 219 -11.76 8.31 -0.57
C LEU A 219 -10.38 8.52 0.05
N VAL A 220 -9.54 7.49 -0.03
CA VAL A 220 -8.19 7.49 0.55
C VAL A 220 -7.18 7.78 -0.56
N CYS A 221 -6.51 8.91 -0.45
CA CYS A 221 -5.47 9.36 -1.36
C CYS A 221 -4.10 9.15 -0.74
N ARG A 222 -3.09 8.84 -1.57
CA ARG A 222 -1.71 8.58 -1.13
C ARG A 222 -0.86 9.85 -0.93
N SER A 223 -1.30 10.98 -1.46
CA SER A 223 -0.60 12.27 -1.33
C SER A 223 -1.57 13.45 -1.35
N ALA A 224 -1.11 14.60 -0.86
CA ALA A 224 -1.88 15.85 -0.93
C ALA A 224 -2.18 16.24 -2.40
N ALA A 225 -1.22 16.03 -3.30
CA ALA A 225 -1.39 16.26 -4.73
C ALA A 225 -2.49 15.36 -5.34
N GLN A 226 -2.61 14.13 -4.86
CA GLN A 226 -3.71 13.26 -5.28
C GLN A 226 -5.04 13.71 -4.66
N CYS A 227 -5.07 14.25 -3.44
CA CYS A 227 -6.29 14.76 -2.80
C CYS A 227 -6.91 15.97 -3.50
N GLU A 228 -6.08 16.93 -3.91
CA GLU A 228 -6.54 18.27 -4.35
C GLU A 228 -7.65 18.22 -5.41
N PRO A 229 -7.53 17.43 -6.50
CA PRO A 229 -8.58 17.35 -7.51
C PRO A 229 -9.92 16.87 -6.93
N TRP A 230 -9.92 15.98 -5.95
CA TRP A 230 -11.13 15.34 -5.41
C TRP A 230 -11.91 16.19 -4.44
N GLN A 231 -11.32 17.24 -3.87
CA GLN A 231 -11.95 18.05 -2.82
C GLN A 231 -13.31 18.63 -3.23
N ARG A 232 -13.46 19.03 -4.49
CA ARG A 232 -14.73 19.58 -4.99
C ARG A 232 -15.78 18.48 -5.13
N LEU A 233 -15.39 17.34 -5.70
CA LEU A 233 -16.30 16.21 -5.92
C LEU A 233 -16.76 15.61 -4.59
N ALA A 234 -15.82 15.33 -3.68
CA ALA A 234 -16.13 14.79 -2.36
C ALA A 234 -17.09 15.68 -1.58
N ARG A 235 -16.91 17.01 -1.62
CA ARG A 235 -17.87 17.95 -1.03
C ARG A 235 -19.26 17.88 -1.66
N GLY A 236 -19.33 17.73 -2.98
CA GLY A 236 -20.59 17.60 -3.72
C GLY A 236 -21.39 16.35 -3.35
N HIS A 237 -20.71 15.24 -3.08
CA HIS A 237 -21.34 13.96 -2.71
C HIS A 237 -21.29 13.65 -1.20
N GLN A 238 -20.80 14.57 -0.37
CA GLN A 238 -20.58 14.36 1.07
C GLN A 238 -19.66 13.15 1.37
N TRP A 239 -18.68 12.90 0.52
CA TRP A 239 -17.66 11.88 0.76
C TRP A 239 -16.58 12.41 1.70
N THR A 240 -16.01 11.52 2.49
CA THR A 240 -14.87 11.84 3.35
C THR A 240 -13.57 11.59 2.61
N LEU A 241 -12.71 12.61 2.53
CA LEU A 241 -11.37 12.50 1.98
C LEU A 241 -10.35 12.26 3.08
N LEU A 242 -9.49 11.26 2.90
CA LEU A 242 -8.33 11.00 3.75
C LEU A 242 -7.05 11.09 2.91
N SER A 243 -6.06 11.85 3.38
CA SER A 243 -4.70 11.83 2.85
C SER A 243 -3.83 10.93 3.72
N ARG A 244 -3.07 10.04 3.08
CA ARG A 244 -2.12 9.13 3.74
C ARG A 244 -0.73 9.73 3.96
N GLU A 245 -0.51 10.99 3.59
CA GLU A 245 0.72 11.68 3.97
C GLU A 245 0.87 11.64 5.50
N GLY A 246 1.90 10.91 5.95
CA GLY A 246 2.39 11.04 7.31
C GLY A 246 2.64 12.52 7.55
N ALA A 247 2.21 13.04 8.70
CA ALA A 247 2.48 14.40 9.11
C ALA A 247 3.99 14.70 9.02
N VAL A 248 4.42 15.28 7.90
CA VAL A 248 5.64 16.06 7.82
C VAL A 248 5.19 17.48 8.19
N PRO A 249 5.44 17.97 9.41
CA PRO A 249 5.23 19.39 9.66
C PRO A 249 6.13 20.15 8.66
N PRO A 250 5.64 21.23 8.04
CA PRO A 250 6.52 22.08 7.26
C PRO A 250 7.67 22.47 8.19
N ALA A 251 8.91 22.25 7.72
CA ALA A 251 10.07 22.80 8.38
C ALA A 251 9.77 24.28 8.64
N ALA A 252 9.64 24.64 9.91
CA ALA A 252 9.46 26.02 10.30
C ALA A 252 10.58 26.79 9.60
N ALA A 253 10.20 27.70 8.71
CA ALA A 253 11.12 28.63 8.11
C ALA A 253 11.90 29.26 9.28
N ALA A 254 13.19 28.97 9.36
CA ALA A 254 14.08 29.70 10.23
C ALA A 254 13.96 31.15 9.79
N SER A 255 13.25 31.93 10.60
CA SER A 255 13.20 33.38 10.47
C SER A 255 14.60 33.87 10.75
N ASP A 256 15.40 34.02 9.69
CA ASP A 256 16.57 34.90 9.69
C ASP A 256 16.07 36.33 9.90
N ALA A 257 15.96 36.70 11.17
CA ALA A 257 15.76 38.06 11.62
C ALA A 257 16.84 38.38 12.66
N GLN A 258 18.07 38.55 12.18
CA GLN A 258 19.07 39.40 12.84
C GLN A 258 19.73 40.27 11.77
N SER A 259 19.11 41.42 11.52
CA SER A 259 19.81 42.57 10.94
C SER A 259 20.78 43.15 11.98
N PRO A 260 21.99 43.58 11.56
CA PRO A 260 22.95 44.20 12.46
C PRO A 260 22.57 45.67 12.68
N ALA A 261 22.74 46.13 13.92
CA ALA A 261 22.94 47.53 14.26
C ALA A 261 24.19 47.63 15.13
#